data_AF-E1QHC5-F1
#
_entry.id   AF-E1QHC5-F1
#
_cell.length_a   1.000
_cell.length_b   1.000
_cell.length_c   1.000
_cell.angle_alpha   90.00
_cell.angle_beta   90.00
_cell.angle_gamma   90.00
#
_symmetry.space_group_name_H-M   'P 1'
#
loop_
_entity.id
_entity.type
_entity.pdbx_description
1 polymer ?
#
loop_
_entity_poly.entity_id
_entity_poly.type
_entity_poly.pdbx_seq_one_letter_code
_entity_poly.pdbx_strand_id
1 'polypeptide(L)'
;MKGDVLDELSAVIGADAALRLCRAFGGVSHYIPQNPATPNAMARLLDDQAAWAKVCAYYGGAAITLPRGDNLLKRRRVDELLRAGAASHRVIAMQTGATERYVRARAKAMRRERARALPLFDRTLR
;
A
#
# COMPACT_ATOMS: atom_id res chain seq x y z
N MET A 1 -13.17 -5.48 4.55
CA MET A 1 -12.13 -5.12 3.57
C MET A 1 -10.82 -5.03 4.33
N LYS A 2 -9.80 -5.86 4.05
CA LYS A 2 -8.46 -5.63 4.60
C LYS A 2 -7.87 -4.44 3.83
N GLY A 3 -7.62 -3.33 4.52
CA GLY A 3 -6.92 -2.19 3.93
C GLY A 3 -5.52 -2.63 3.50
N ASP A 4 -4.91 -1.92 2.56
CA ASP A 4 -3.48 -2.11 2.31
C ASP A 4 -2.73 -1.75 3.60
N VAL A 5 -1.78 -2.56 4.05
CA VAL A 5 -1.02 -2.33 5.30
C VAL A 5 -0.36 -0.95 5.29
N LEU A 6 -0.01 -0.42 4.11
CA LEU A 6 0.48 0.94 3.98
C LEU A 6 -0.60 2.00 4.29
N ASP A 7 -1.86 1.80 3.89
CA ASP A 7 -2.94 2.76 4.18
C ASP A 7 -3.21 2.80 5.68
N GLU A 8 -3.23 1.64 6.32
CA GLU A 8 -3.40 1.54 7.77
C GLU A 8 -2.23 2.19 8.50
N LEU A 9 -0.97 1.89 8.13
CA LEU A 9 0.19 2.58 8.70
C LEU A 9 0.15 4.09 8.45
N SER A 10 -0.23 4.52 7.25
CA SER A 10 -0.32 5.94 6.91
C SER A 10 -1.37 6.66 7.76
N ALA A 11 -2.47 5.99 8.12
CA ALA A 11 -3.47 6.53 9.02
C ALA A 11 -2.97 6.63 10.48
N VAL A 12 -2.06 5.74 10.90
CA VAL A 12 -1.55 5.70 12.28
C VAL A 12 -0.40 6.68 12.51
N ILE A 13 0.57 6.74 11.59
CA ILE A 13 1.82 7.50 11.75
C ILE A 13 2.06 8.56 10.67
N GLY A 14 1.12 8.74 9.73
CA GLY A 14 1.29 9.61 8.58
C GLY A 14 1.95 8.90 7.40
N ALA A 15 1.67 9.42 6.20
CA ALA A 15 2.12 8.82 4.94
C ALA A 15 3.64 8.74 4.81
N ASP A 16 4.37 9.80 5.19
CA ASP A 16 5.83 9.85 5.03
C ASP A 16 6.54 8.83 5.94
N ALA A 17 6.11 8.72 7.20
CA ALA A 17 6.65 7.77 8.16
C ALA A 17 6.36 6.31 7.74
N ALA A 18 5.13 6.05 7.28
CA ALA A 18 4.73 4.74 6.76
C ALA A 18 5.55 4.33 5.52
N LEU A 19 5.81 5.28 4.62
CA LEU A 19 6.65 5.07 3.44
C LEU A 19 8.11 4.79 3.81
N ARG A 20 8.68 5.50 4.79
CA ARG A 20 10.04 5.24 5.29
C ARG A 20 10.17 3.80 5.82
N LEU A 21 9.21 3.35 6.63
CA LEU A 21 9.19 1.96 7.11
C LEU A 21 9.09 0.95 5.96
N CYS A 22 8.17 1.17 5.02
CA CYS A 22 7.98 0.26 3.89
C CYS A 22 9.18 0.22 2.93
N ARG A 23 9.97 1.30 2.83
CA ARG A 23 11.20 1.33 2.05
C ARG A 23 12.32 0.53 2.72
N ALA A 24 12.48 0.66 4.04
CA ALA A 24 13.57 0.02 4.77
C ALA A 24 13.29 -1.45 5.11
N PHE A 25 12.05 -1.77 5.45
CA PHE A 25 11.66 -3.07 6.00
C PHE A 25 10.64 -3.82 5.13
N GLY A 26 10.21 -3.24 4.01
CA GLY A 26 9.23 -3.85 3.13
C GLY A 26 9.71 -5.13 2.45
N GLY A 27 8.79 -6.06 2.22
CA GLY A 27 9.02 -7.32 1.51
C GLY A 27 9.14 -8.55 2.42
N VAL A 28 9.21 -8.36 3.73
CA VAL A 28 9.21 -9.45 4.72
C VAL A 28 8.25 -9.13 5.88
N SER A 29 7.89 -10.17 6.64
CA SER A 29 7.04 -10.03 7.83
C SER A 29 7.88 -9.66 9.05
N HIS A 30 7.38 -8.73 9.85
CA HIS A 30 8.06 -8.24 11.05
C HIS A 30 7.14 -8.27 12.25
N TYR A 31 7.64 -8.77 13.37
CA TYR A 31 6.94 -8.72 14.63
C TYR A 31 6.94 -7.31 15.22
N ILE A 32 5.75 -6.82 15.60
CA ILE A 32 5.57 -5.56 16.30
C ILE A 32 5.40 -5.84 17.80
N PRO A 33 6.31 -5.33 18.67
CA PRO A 33 6.20 -5.54 20.10
C PRO A 33 4.98 -4.80 20.67
N GLN A 34 4.37 -5.36 21.72
CA GLN A 34 3.32 -4.67 22.49
C GLN A 34 3.89 -3.50 23.30
N ASN A 35 5.10 -3.66 23.84
CA ASN A 35 5.77 -2.61 24.59
C ASN A 35 6.60 -1.72 23.64
N PRO A 36 6.27 -0.43 23.50
CA PRO A 36 7.02 0.49 22.63
C PRO A 36 8.43 0.82 23.14
N ALA A 37 8.75 0.53 24.41
CA ALA A 37 10.10 0.65 24.94
C ALA A 37 11.01 -0.53 24.53
N THR A 38 10.46 -1.60 23.94
CA THR A 38 11.28 -2.71 23.44
C THR A 38 12.19 -2.22 22.30
N PRO A 39 13.52 -2.44 22.38
CA PRO A 39 14.44 -2.05 21.32
C PRO A 39 14.04 -2.67 19.98
N ASN A 40 13.78 -1.83 18.99
CA ASN A 40 13.39 -2.26 17.65
C ASN A 40 14.06 -1.40 16.57
N ALA A 41 14.45 -2.01 15.45
CA ALA A 41 15.05 -1.29 14.33
C ALA A 41 14.07 -0.31 13.66
N MET A 42 12.77 -0.60 13.67
CA MET A 42 11.71 0.28 13.15
C MET A 42 11.52 1.52 14.00
N ALA A 43 11.53 1.37 15.33
CA ALA A 43 11.48 2.49 16.27
C ALA A 43 12.64 3.47 16.03
N ARG A 44 13.86 2.93 15.90
CA ARG A 44 15.06 3.70 15.59
C ARG A 44 15.00 4.38 14.22
N LEU A 45 14.42 3.73 13.22
CA LEU A 45 14.28 4.33 11.89
C LEU A 45 13.29 5.49 11.87
N LEU A 46 12.17 5.38 12.60
CA LEU A 46 11.16 6.43 12.66
C LEU A 46 11.71 7.70 13.33
N ASP A 47 12.55 7.51 14.36
CA ASP A 47 13.07 8.58 15.23
C ASP A 47 11.94 9.41 15.87
N ASP A 48 10.78 8.77 16.06
CA ASP A 48 9.58 9.35 16.66
C ASP A 48 8.95 8.30 17.57
N GLN A 49 9.19 8.45 18.88
CA GLN A 49 8.71 7.52 19.88
C GLN A 49 7.18 7.54 20.03
N ALA A 50 6.53 8.68 19.77
CA ALA A 50 5.09 8.79 19.85
C ALA A 50 4.42 8.09 18.65
N ALA A 51 4.98 8.24 17.45
CA ALA A 51 4.54 7.49 16.28
C ALA A 51 4.74 5.97 16.48
N TRP A 52 5.90 5.55 16.99
CA TRP A 52 6.16 4.15 17.28
C TRP A 52 5.19 3.58 18.34
N ALA A 53 4.89 4.34 19.39
CA ALA A 53 3.90 3.94 20.38
C ALA A 53 2.51 3.69 19.78
N LYS A 54 2.08 4.50 18.80
CA LYS A 54 0.82 4.28 18.07
C LYS A 54 0.86 2.99 17.23
N VAL A 55 1.99 2.68 16.58
CA VAL A 55 2.18 1.42 15.83
C VAL A 55 2.11 0.22 16.77
N CYS A 56 2.79 0.27 17.92
CA CYS A 56 2.71 -0.77 18.95
C CYS A 56 1.30 -0.93 19.52
N ALA A 57 0.57 0.17 19.73
CA ALA A 57 -0.81 0.11 20.21
C ALA A 57 -1.75 -0.54 19.17
N TYR A 58 -1.51 -0.31 17.89
CA TYR A 58 -2.37 -0.83 16.82
C TYR A 58 -2.04 -2.27 16.40
N TYR A 59 -0.75 -2.61 16.30
CA TYR A 59 -0.27 -3.90 15.79
C TYR A 59 0.45 -4.76 16.83
N GLY A 60 0.56 -4.31 18.08
CA GLY A 60 1.35 -4.98 19.12
C GLY A 60 0.96 -6.43 19.32
N GLY A 61 1.95 -7.31 19.31
CA GLY A 61 1.75 -8.76 19.45
C GLY A 61 1.45 -9.47 18.13
N ALA A 62 1.42 -8.75 17.00
CA ALA A 62 1.23 -9.32 15.68
C ALA A 62 2.49 -9.18 14.80
N ALA A 63 2.61 -10.09 13.83
CA ALA A 63 3.57 -9.95 12.75
C ALA A 63 2.87 -9.33 11.54
N ILE A 64 3.39 -8.21 11.04
CA ILE A 64 2.86 -7.51 9.87
C ILE A 64 3.79 -7.64 8.68
N THR A 65 3.23 -7.95 7.52
CA THR A 65 3.97 -7.97 6.25
C THR A 65 3.96 -6.58 5.65
N LEU A 66 5.09 -5.88 5.76
CA LEU A 66 5.24 -4.57 5.15
C LEU A 66 5.38 -4.71 3.64
N PRO A 67 4.59 -3.99 2.83
CA PRO A 67 4.78 -3.98 1.38
C PRO A 67 6.10 -3.28 1.01
N ARG A 68 6.75 -3.69 -0.08
CA ARG A 68 7.92 -2.95 -0.60
C ARG A 68 7.49 -1.55 -1.05
N GLY A 69 7.98 -0.52 -0.35
CA GLY A 69 7.55 0.87 -0.51
C GLY A 69 7.62 1.39 -1.95
N ASP A 70 8.68 1.06 -2.68
CA ASP A 70 8.89 1.54 -4.05
C ASP A 70 7.93 0.90 -5.06
N ASN A 71 7.62 -0.38 -4.87
CA ASN A 71 6.64 -1.06 -5.71
C ASN A 71 5.23 -0.56 -5.45
N LEU A 72 4.93 -0.17 -4.20
CA LEU A 72 3.61 0.30 -3.83
C LEU A 72 3.35 1.73 -4.28
N LEU A 73 4.31 2.64 -4.10
CA LEU A 73 4.24 4.00 -4.66
C LEU A 73 4.11 3.98 -6.18
N LYS A 74 4.95 3.17 -6.83
CA LYS A 74 4.89 2.96 -8.28
C LYS A 74 3.52 2.42 -8.70
N ARG A 75 2.99 1.43 -7.98
CA ARG A 75 1.64 0.87 -8.23
C ARG A 75 0.56 1.94 -8.07
N ARG A 76 0.56 2.71 -6.98
CA ARG A 76 -0.43 3.78 -6.73
C ARG A 76 -0.41 4.82 -7.84
N ARG A 77 0.78 5.28 -8.24
CA ARG A 77 0.91 6.27 -9.30
C ARG A 77 0.44 5.74 -10.65
N VAL A 78 0.74 4.48 -10.97
CA VAL A 78 0.21 3.81 -12.17
C VAL A 78 -1.32 3.72 -12.09
N ASP A 79 -1.89 3.33 -10.95
CA ASP A 79 -3.34 3.22 -10.76
C ASP A 79 -4.04 4.57 -10.92
N GLU A 80 -3.50 5.66 -10.35
CA GLU A 80 -4.02 7.03 -10.49
C GLU A 80 -4.06 7.47 -11.96
N LEU A 81 -2.96 7.31 -12.68
CA LEU A 81 -2.87 7.70 -14.09
C LEU A 81 -3.77 6.86 -14.98
N LEU A 82 -3.91 5.55 -14.67
CA LEU A 82 -4.86 4.67 -15.35
C LEU A 82 -6.32 5.06 -15.09
N ARG A 83 -6.67 5.50 -13.87
CA ARG A 83 -8.02 6.00 -13.55
C ARG A 83 -8.32 7.32 -14.26
N ALA A 84 -7.33 8.20 -14.36
CA ALA A 84 -7.46 9.49 -15.04
C ALA A 84 -7.73 9.34 -16.54
N GLY A 85 -7.34 8.22 -17.16
CA GLY A 85 -7.69 7.87 -18.54
C GLY A 85 -7.06 8.74 -19.64
N ALA A 86 -6.32 9.79 -19.28
CA ALA A 86 -5.81 10.81 -20.19
C ALA A 86 -4.45 10.46 -20.84
N ALA A 87 -3.77 9.39 -20.39
CA ALA A 87 -2.43 9.04 -20.85
C ALA A 87 -2.37 7.61 -21.42
N SER A 88 -1.55 7.40 -22.45
CA SER A 88 -1.29 6.06 -23.00
C SER A 88 -0.46 5.22 -22.02
N HIS A 89 -0.57 3.89 -22.09
CA HIS A 89 0.20 2.99 -21.22
C HIS A 89 1.72 3.22 -21.31
N ARG A 90 2.23 3.60 -22.48
CA ARG A 90 3.65 3.96 -22.69
C ARG A 90 4.03 5.22 -21.93
N VAL A 91 3.21 6.26 -21.99
CA VAL A 91 3.45 7.52 -21.26
C VAL A 91 3.43 7.28 -19.75
N ILE A 92 2.45 6.51 -19.27
CA ILE A 92 2.37 6.12 -17.85
C ILE A 92 3.63 5.37 -17.41
N ALA A 93 4.07 4.39 -18.20
CA ALA A 93 5.28 3.61 -17.91
C ALA A 93 6.53 4.50 -17.75
N MET A 94 6.71 5.45 -18.68
CA MET A 94 7.81 6.42 -18.64
C MET A 94 7.75 7.33 -17.41
N GLN A 95 6.57 7.86 -17.07
CA GLN A 95 6.39 8.76 -15.94
C GLN A 95 6.58 8.09 -14.58
N THR A 96 6.27 6.79 -14.48
CA THR A 96 6.33 6.06 -13.20
C THR A 96 7.59 5.19 -13.06
N GLY A 97 8.44 5.11 -14.09
CA GLY A 97 9.56 4.15 -14.14
C GLY A 97 9.09 2.69 -14.06
N ALA A 98 7.89 2.40 -14.55
CA ALA A 98 7.35 1.05 -14.64
C ALA A 98 7.56 0.49 -16.05
N THR A 99 7.53 -0.84 -16.21
CA THR A 99 7.54 -1.41 -17.56
C THR A 99 6.15 -1.27 -18.20
N GLU A 100 6.11 -1.12 -19.52
CA GLU A 100 4.82 -1.06 -20.23
C GLU A 100 4.00 -2.36 -20.04
N ARG A 101 4.68 -3.51 -19.95
CA ARG A 101 4.07 -4.80 -19.59
C ARG A 101 3.35 -4.73 -18.24
N TYR A 102 3.98 -4.12 -17.23
CA TYR A 102 3.39 -3.97 -15.90
C TYR A 102 2.14 -3.08 -15.94
N VAL A 103 2.21 -1.93 -16.61
CA VAL A 103 1.07 -1.00 -16.74
C VAL A 103 -0.12 -1.69 -17.43
N ARG A 104 0.12 -2.43 -18.52
CA ARG A 104 -0.93 -3.21 -19.22
C ARG A 104 -1.54 -4.28 -18.32
N ALA A 105 -0.72 -5.03 -17.58
CA ALA A 105 -1.20 -6.05 -16.66
C ALA A 105 -2.08 -5.43 -15.56
N ARG A 106 -1.68 -4.27 -15.03
CA ARG A 106 -2.44 -3.56 -14.00
C ARG A 106 -3.76 -3.01 -14.53
N ALA A 107 -3.78 -2.39 -15.70
CA ALA A 107 -5.02 -1.95 -16.35
C ALA A 107 -6.01 -3.11 -16.57
N LYS A 108 -5.50 -4.29 -16.96
CA LYS A 108 -6.32 -5.51 -17.09
C LYS A 108 -6.89 -5.97 -15.74
N ALA A 109 -6.08 -5.96 -14.68
CA ALA A 109 -6.54 -6.30 -13.34
C ALA A 109 -7.64 -5.35 -12.85
N MET A 110 -7.46 -4.04 -13.00
CA MET A 110 -8.46 -3.03 -12.63
C MET A 110 -9.78 -3.17 -13.41
N ARG A 111 -9.72 -3.50 -14.70
CA ARG A 111 -10.94 -3.79 -15.49
C ARG A 111 -11.69 -5.01 -14.95
N ARG A 112 -10.97 -6.07 -14.53
CA ARG A 112 -11.56 -7.27 -13.93
C ARG A 112 -12.17 -6.97 -12.56
N GLU A 113 -11.47 -6.21 -11.72
CA GLU A 113 -11.97 -5.75 -10.42
C GLU A 113 -13.27 -4.94 -10.60
N ARG A 114 -13.29 -4.00 -11.55
CA ARG A 114 -14.49 -3.21 -11.88
C ARG A 114 -15.62 -4.09 -12.39
N ALA A 115 -15.36 -4.99 -13.35
CA ALA A 115 -16.37 -5.90 -13.87
C ALA A 115 -16.98 -6.80 -12.77
N ARG A 116 -16.17 -7.22 -11.80
CA ARG A 116 -16.63 -8.00 -10.64
C ARG A 116 -17.44 -7.18 -9.64
N ALA A 117 -17.19 -5.87 -9.56
CA ALA A 117 -17.91 -4.94 -8.69
C ALA A 117 -19.25 -4.45 -9.28
N LEU A 118 -19.51 -4.68 -10.58
CA LEU A 118 -20.87 -4.48 -11.11
C LEU A 118 -21.78 -5.62 -10.60
N PRO A 119 -23.01 -5.31 -10.15
CA PRO A 119 -23.97 -6.35 -9.77
C PRO A 119 -24.21 -7.23 -10.99
N LEU A 120 -23.84 -8.51 -10.87
CA LEU A 120 -23.79 -9.40 -12.02
C LEU A 120 -25.17 -9.65 -12.65
N PHE A 121 -26.27 -9.41 -11.92
CA PHE A 121 -27.63 -9.40 -12.44
C PHE A 121 -28.52 -8.51 -11.57
N ASP A 122 -28.88 -7.32 -12.06
CA ASP A 122 -30.07 -6.63 -11.56
C ASP A 122 -31.28 -7.33 -12.19
N ARG A 123 -31.77 -8.37 -11.50
CA ARG A 123 -32.87 -9.24 -11.95
C ARG A 123 -34.19 -8.90 -11.26
N THR A 124 -34.32 -7.69 -10.73
CA THR A 124 -35.56 -7.15 -10.15
C THR A 124 -36.28 -6.26 -11.16
N LEU A 125 -36.75 -6.89 -12.24
CA LEU A 125 -37.93 -6.42 -12.98
C LEU A 125 -38.98 -7.52 -12.84
N ARG A 126 -39.84 -7.40 -11.82
CA ARG A 126 -41.17 -7.98 -11.78
C ARG A 126 -42.02 -7.27 -10.76
#